data_AF-A0AAD3HRK7-F1
#
_entry.id   AF-A0AAD3HRK7-F1
#
_cell.length_a   1.000
_cell.length_b   1.000
_cell.length_c   1.000
_cell.angle_alpha   90.00
_cell.angle_beta   90.00
_cell.angle_gamma   90.00
#
_symmetry.space_group_name_H-M   'P 1'
#
loop_
_entity.id
_entity.type
_entity.pdbx_description
1 polymer ?
#
loop_
_entity_poly.entity_id
_entity_poly.type
_entity_poly.pdbx_seq_one_letter_code
_entity_poly.pdbx_strand_id
1 'polypeptide(L)'
;MAAKPQPPNKPVSDAEAKPRKRALDLLTEDCKRICTSSINKPFTTLQDAIDHLLPFHVLSSMAGDEADAEEAEGAAEEGSRLLCSRRELAAELTTRRAVELHARVEDLGQRLAKLEDRYRTRHQRPLPEEELFIAQVLKEVAERTLEAERAKPTVLSSEDESDSEEGDDGTGA
;
A
#
# COMPACT_ATOMS: atom_id res chain seq x y z
N MET A 1 -20.85 40.07 28.56
CA MET A 1 -19.73 39.83 29.49
C MET A 1 -20.22 39.05 30.68
N ALA A 2 -19.71 37.83 30.92
CA ALA A 2 -19.52 37.21 32.23
C ALA A 2 -18.97 35.78 32.03
N ALA A 3 -17.65 35.63 31.97
CA ALA A 3 -16.97 34.34 32.02
C ALA A 3 -16.96 33.86 33.48
N LYS A 4 -17.42 32.63 33.74
CA LYS A 4 -17.31 31.99 35.07
C LYS A 4 -15.85 31.59 35.32
N PRO A 5 -15.29 31.82 36.52
CA PRO A 5 -13.90 31.52 36.81
C PRO A 5 -13.68 30.01 36.98
N GLN A 6 -12.66 29.50 36.30
CA GLN A 6 -12.16 28.13 36.37
C GLN A 6 -11.36 27.96 37.68
N PRO A 7 -11.60 26.94 38.52
CA PRO A 7 -10.84 26.76 39.75
C PRO A 7 -9.43 26.22 39.46
N PRO A 8 -8.45 26.51 40.34
CA PRO A 8 -7.03 26.26 40.10
C PRO A 8 -6.70 24.76 40.14
N ASN A 9 -6.01 24.29 39.08
CA ASN A 9 -5.40 22.96 38.99
C ASN A 9 -4.43 22.75 40.16
N LYS A 10 -4.76 21.83 41.07
CA LYS A 10 -3.83 21.37 42.11
C LYS A 10 -2.83 20.36 41.51
N PRO A 11 -1.54 20.43 41.87
CA PRO A 11 -0.53 19.48 41.38
C PRO A 11 -0.78 18.08 41.97
N VAL A 12 -0.86 17.08 41.09
CA VAL A 12 -0.99 15.65 41.44
C VAL A 12 0.26 15.19 42.19
N SER A 13 0.10 14.60 43.37
CA SER A 13 1.22 14.16 44.20
C SER A 13 1.92 12.92 43.60
N ASP A 14 3.25 12.84 43.73
CA ASP A 14 4.08 11.76 43.20
C ASP A 14 3.72 10.34 43.70
N ALA A 15 2.92 10.24 44.76
CA ALA A 15 2.46 8.97 45.35
C ALA A 15 1.42 8.26 44.47
N GLU A 16 0.56 8.99 43.76
CA GLU A 16 -0.47 8.43 42.87
C GLU A 16 0.05 8.16 41.45
N ALA A 17 1.17 8.76 41.07
CA ALA A 17 1.76 8.59 39.74
C ALA A 17 2.35 7.18 39.53
N LYS A 18 2.85 6.52 40.59
CA LYS A 18 3.45 5.18 40.51
C LYS A 18 2.44 4.06 40.23
N PRO A 19 1.29 3.94 40.94
CA PRO A 19 0.30 2.91 40.66
C PRO A 19 -0.36 3.11 39.29
N ARG A 20 -0.61 4.37 38.88
CA ARG A 20 -1.15 4.68 37.55
C ARG A 20 -0.21 4.25 36.42
N LYS A 21 1.10 4.49 36.55
CA LYS A 21 2.09 4.01 35.57
C LYS A 21 2.09 2.49 35.44
N ARG A 22 2.08 1.77 36.57
CA ARG A 22 2.02 0.29 36.56
C ARG A 22 0.75 -0.25 35.89
N ALA A 23 -0.40 0.39 36.13
CA ALA A 23 -1.66 0.00 35.49
C ALA A 23 -1.63 0.22 33.97
N LEU A 24 -1.05 1.34 33.51
CA LEU A 24 -0.87 1.63 32.09
C LEU A 24 0.12 0.67 31.41
N ASP A 25 1.18 0.28 32.10
CA ASP A 25 2.15 -0.70 31.60
C ASP A 25 1.48 -2.07 31.41
N LEU A 26 0.70 -2.53 32.39
CA LEU A 26 -0.07 -3.78 32.30
C LEU A 26 -1.10 -3.74 31.17
N LEU A 27 -1.86 -2.64 31.05
CA LEU A 27 -2.81 -2.45 29.96
C LEU A 27 -2.13 -2.48 28.59
N THR A 28 -0.93 -1.90 28.49
CA THR A 28 -0.15 -1.91 27.25
C THR A 28 0.30 -3.33 26.88
N GLU A 29 0.66 -4.15 27.85
CA GLU A 29 0.97 -5.56 27.64
C GLU A 29 -0.25 -6.36 27.18
N ASP A 30 -1.41 -6.13 27.80
CA ASP A 30 -2.65 -6.80 27.42
C ASP A 30 -3.08 -6.44 26.00
N CYS A 31 -3.01 -5.16 25.62
CA CYS A 31 -3.27 -4.70 24.25
C CYS A 31 -2.34 -5.38 23.23
N LYS A 32 -1.05 -5.55 23.56
CA LYS A 32 -0.12 -6.28 22.69
C LYS A 32 -0.53 -7.74 22.51
N ARG A 33 -0.91 -8.42 23.59
CA ARG A 33 -1.35 -9.83 23.55
C ARG A 33 -2.61 -10.00 22.70
N ILE A 34 -3.58 -9.10 22.84
CA ILE A 34 -4.82 -9.08 22.04
C ILE A 34 -4.51 -8.90 20.55
N CYS A 35 -3.67 -7.92 20.21
CA CYS A 35 -3.32 -7.64 18.82
C CYS A 35 -2.54 -8.77 18.12
N THR A 36 -1.98 -9.71 18.88
CA THR A 36 -1.26 -10.88 18.37
C THR A 36 -2.05 -12.19 18.45
N SER A 37 -3.21 -12.19 19.11
CA SER A 37 -4.01 -13.39 19.30
C SER A 37 -4.66 -13.83 17.99
N SER A 38 -4.46 -15.10 17.61
CA SER A 38 -5.03 -15.66 16.39
C SER A 38 -6.45 -16.17 16.64
N ILE A 39 -7.46 -15.40 16.24
CA ILE A 39 -8.89 -15.73 16.41
C ILE A 39 -9.28 -17.05 15.71
N ASN A 40 -8.54 -17.44 14.67
CA ASN A 40 -8.82 -18.65 13.88
C ASN A 40 -8.15 -19.92 14.39
N LYS A 41 -7.40 -19.87 15.50
CA LYS A 41 -6.77 -21.07 16.09
C LYS A 41 -7.52 -21.50 17.35
N PRO A 42 -7.93 -22.77 17.47
CA PRO A 42 -8.51 -23.28 18.70
C PRO A 42 -7.46 -23.30 19.83
N PHE A 43 -7.91 -23.08 21.06
CA PHE A 43 -7.05 -23.19 22.24
C PHE A 43 -6.62 -24.63 22.44
N THR A 44 -5.33 -24.82 22.67
CA THR A 44 -4.70 -26.15 22.81
C THR A 44 -4.64 -26.61 24.26
N THR A 45 -4.66 -25.66 25.22
CA THR A 45 -4.65 -25.93 26.66
C THR A 45 -5.53 -24.94 27.40
N LEU A 46 -5.86 -25.24 28.67
CA LEU A 46 -6.59 -24.30 29.53
C LEU A 46 -5.79 -23.01 29.77
N GLN A 47 -4.46 -23.13 29.95
CA GLN A 47 -3.59 -21.97 30.15
C GLN A 47 -3.56 -21.07 28.91
N ASP A 48 -3.51 -21.68 27.72
CA ASP A 48 -3.60 -20.99 26.42
C ASP A 48 -4.92 -20.21 26.30
N ALA A 49 -6.04 -20.80 26.71
CA ALA A 49 -7.32 -20.10 26.76
C ALA A 49 -7.31 -18.92 27.75
N ILE A 50 -6.72 -19.10 28.94
CA ILE A 50 -6.61 -18.04 29.96
C ILE A 50 -5.75 -16.88 29.44
N ASP A 51 -4.57 -17.15 28.88
CA ASP A 51 -3.63 -16.15 28.41
C ASP A 51 -4.17 -15.35 27.21
N HIS A 52 -5.00 -15.98 26.38
CA HIS A 52 -5.60 -15.35 25.21
C HIS A 52 -6.98 -14.72 25.48
N LEU A 53 -7.76 -15.18 26.46
CA LEU A 53 -9.09 -14.63 26.76
C LEU A 53 -9.08 -13.57 27.87
N LEU A 54 -8.20 -13.68 28.88
CA LEU A 54 -8.11 -12.70 29.97
C LEU A 54 -7.91 -11.25 29.49
N PRO A 55 -7.05 -10.99 28.49
CA PRO A 55 -6.87 -9.63 27.99
C PRO A 55 -8.17 -9.00 27.44
N PHE A 56 -9.08 -9.81 26.89
CA PHE A 56 -10.37 -9.31 26.40
C PHE A 56 -11.32 -8.93 27.54
N HIS A 57 -11.22 -9.55 28.72
CA HIS A 57 -12.07 -9.24 29.87
C HIS A 57 -11.95 -7.78 30.33
N VAL A 58 -10.73 -7.22 30.29
CA VAL A 58 -10.46 -5.80 30.60
C VAL A 58 -11.16 -4.85 29.62
N LEU A 59 -11.39 -5.30 28.39
CA LEU A 59 -12.08 -4.55 27.35
C LEU A 59 -13.59 -4.87 27.30
N SER A 60 -14.04 -6.03 27.78
CA SER A 60 -15.43 -6.48 27.72
C SER A 60 -16.37 -5.76 28.70
N SER A 61 -15.89 -4.87 29.56
CA SER A 61 -16.74 -3.96 30.34
C SER A 61 -17.48 -2.91 29.48
N MET A 62 -17.32 -2.95 28.15
CA MET A 62 -18.00 -2.11 27.15
C MET A 62 -19.48 -2.46 26.95
N ALA A 63 -20.24 -2.83 27.98
CA ALA A 63 -21.71 -2.81 27.91
C ALA A 63 -22.21 -1.34 28.04
N GLY A 64 -21.82 -0.55 27.04
CA GLY A 64 -22.51 0.59 26.43
C GLY A 64 -22.91 1.80 27.25
N ASP A 65 -23.78 1.62 28.24
CA ASP A 65 -24.63 2.74 28.69
C ASP A 65 -24.54 3.03 30.19
N GLU A 66 -24.19 2.05 31.03
CA GLU A 66 -24.16 2.23 32.49
C GLU A 66 -22.75 2.61 33.00
N ALA A 67 -21.69 2.11 32.36
CA ALA A 67 -20.31 2.28 32.84
C ALA A 67 -19.76 3.69 32.63
N ASP A 68 -20.17 4.40 31.57
CA ASP A 68 -19.67 5.76 31.29
C ASP A 68 -20.27 6.80 32.26
N ALA A 69 -21.46 6.55 32.81
CA ALA A 69 -22.08 7.42 33.82
C ALA A 69 -21.47 7.18 35.21
N GLU A 70 -21.31 5.92 35.63
CA GLU A 70 -20.66 5.58 36.90
C GLU A 70 -19.15 5.91 36.89
N GLU A 71 -18.43 5.74 35.79
CA GLU A 71 -17.00 6.11 35.68
C GLU A 71 -16.82 7.64 35.69
N ALA A 72 -17.77 8.39 35.12
CA ALA A 72 -17.78 9.85 35.19
C ALA A 72 -18.16 10.38 36.59
N GLU A 73 -19.09 9.73 37.30
CA GLU A 73 -19.42 10.04 38.70
C GLU A 73 -18.27 9.66 39.64
N GLY A 74 -17.67 8.47 39.49
CA GLY A 74 -16.50 8.03 40.25
C GLY A 74 -15.27 8.91 40.00
N ALA A 75 -15.02 9.34 38.76
CA ALA A 75 -13.96 10.29 38.43
C ALA A 75 -14.20 11.70 39.00
N ALA A 76 -15.48 12.10 39.15
CA ALA A 76 -15.86 13.36 39.80
C ALA A 76 -15.73 13.28 41.32
N GLU A 77 -16.07 12.14 41.95
CA GLU A 77 -15.92 11.89 43.39
C GLU A 77 -14.44 11.69 43.81
N GLU A 78 -13.62 11.03 42.99
CA GLU A 78 -12.19 10.80 43.25
C GLU A 78 -11.29 11.95 42.76
N GLY A 79 -11.86 13.03 42.20
CA GLY A 79 -11.10 14.20 41.72
C GLY A 79 -10.19 13.93 40.52
N SER A 80 -10.28 12.74 39.92
CA SER A 80 -9.50 12.30 38.77
C SER A 80 -10.25 12.59 37.47
N ARG A 81 -10.35 13.88 37.12
CA ARG A 81 -10.91 14.27 35.82
C ARG A 81 -9.97 13.77 34.71
N LEU A 82 -10.33 12.66 34.06
CA LEU A 82 -9.58 12.08 32.94
C LEU A 82 -9.37 13.15 31.85
N LEU A 83 -8.15 13.26 31.32
CA LEU A 83 -7.78 14.28 30.32
C LEU A 83 -8.49 14.08 28.98
N CYS A 84 -8.95 12.86 28.70
CA CYS A 84 -9.74 12.49 27.55
C CYS A 84 -10.73 11.40 27.96
N SER A 85 -11.88 11.35 27.30
CA SER A 85 -12.82 10.26 27.51
C SER A 85 -12.22 8.95 26.96
N ARG A 86 -12.60 7.81 27.55
CA ARG A 86 -12.17 6.48 27.06
C ARG A 86 -12.51 6.29 25.58
N ARG A 87 -13.63 6.87 25.13
CA ARG A 87 -14.06 6.93 23.74
C ARG A 87 -13.10 7.73 22.85
N GLU A 88 -12.62 8.88 23.30
CA GLU A 88 -11.62 9.68 22.58
C GLU A 88 -10.31 8.91 22.42
N LEU A 89 -9.85 8.24 23.48
CA LEU A 89 -8.64 7.42 23.43
C LEU A 89 -8.78 6.26 22.44
N ALA A 90 -9.94 5.58 22.42
CA ALA A 90 -10.20 4.51 21.46
C ALA A 90 -10.22 5.03 20.00
N ALA A 91 -10.83 6.20 19.77
CA ALA A 91 -10.80 6.86 18.47
C ALA A 91 -9.38 7.26 18.03
N GLU A 92 -8.56 7.75 18.96
CA GLU A 92 -7.16 8.10 18.67
C GLU A 92 -6.32 6.85 18.34
N LEU A 93 -6.50 5.75 19.08
CA LEU A 93 -5.76 4.51 18.81
C LEU A 93 -6.14 3.87 17.47
N THR A 94 -7.43 3.87 17.14
CA THR A 94 -7.91 3.35 15.86
C THR A 94 -7.43 4.19 14.69
N THR A 95 -7.46 5.52 14.80
CA THR A 95 -6.93 6.41 13.75
C THR A 95 -5.42 6.27 13.58
N ARG A 96 -4.66 6.22 14.67
CA ARG A 96 -3.21 5.97 14.62
C ARG A 96 -2.90 4.64 13.94
N ARG A 97 -3.64 3.58 14.28
CA ARG A 97 -3.47 2.27 13.67
C ARG A 97 -3.82 2.27 12.18
N ALA A 98 -4.86 3.00 11.79
CA ALA A 98 -5.23 3.14 10.39
C ALA A 98 -4.11 3.81 9.57
N VAL A 99 -3.49 4.87 10.10
CA VAL A 99 -2.35 5.55 9.46
C VAL A 99 -1.15 4.62 9.31
N GLU A 100 -0.80 3.86 10.35
CA GLU A 100 0.29 2.88 10.30
C GLU A 100 0.07 1.80 9.22
N LEU A 101 -1.17 1.28 9.14
CA LEU A 101 -1.52 0.28 8.14
C LEU A 101 -1.50 0.87 6.73
N HIS A 102 -1.97 2.11 6.56
CA HIS A 102 -1.93 2.80 5.29
C HIS A 102 -0.49 2.97 4.78
N ALA A 103 0.42 3.44 5.64
CA ALA A 103 1.84 3.57 5.29
C ALA A 103 2.47 2.22 4.88
N ARG A 104 2.09 1.11 5.53
CA ARG A 104 2.56 -0.23 5.15
C ARG A 104 2.02 -0.67 3.78
N VAL A 105 0.77 -0.35 3.47
CA VAL A 105 0.17 -0.65 2.16
C VAL A 105 0.89 0.14 1.07
N GLU A 106 1.19 1.41 1.31
CA GLU A 106 1.96 2.24 0.37
C GLU A 106 3.38 1.69 0.12
N ASP A 107 4.10 1.29 1.17
CA ASP A 107 5.44 0.68 1.03
C ASP A 107 5.39 -0.63 0.21
N LEU A 108 4.41 -1.49 0.50
CA LEU A 108 4.20 -2.72 -0.28
C LEU A 108 3.85 -2.41 -1.75
N GLY A 109 3.03 -1.39 -1.99
CA GLY A 109 2.70 -0.93 -3.35
C GLY A 109 3.93 -0.44 -4.11
N GLN A 110 4.81 0.35 -3.47
CA GLN A 110 6.07 0.79 -4.09
C GLN A 110 7.02 -0.38 -4.38
N ARG A 111 7.07 -1.38 -3.50
CA ARG A 111 7.89 -2.58 -3.71
C ARG A 111 7.36 -3.43 -4.87
N LEU A 112 6.05 -3.57 -5.00
CA LEU A 112 5.42 -4.23 -6.14
C LEU A 112 5.72 -3.50 -7.45
N ALA A 113 5.54 -2.18 -7.50
CA ALA A 113 5.88 -1.39 -8.68
C ALA A 113 7.34 -1.59 -9.13
N LYS A 114 8.29 -1.56 -8.18
CA LYS A 114 9.71 -1.85 -8.47
C LYS A 114 9.95 -3.26 -9.00
N LEU A 115 9.20 -4.25 -8.52
CA LEU A 115 9.30 -5.63 -9.02
C LEU A 115 8.69 -5.77 -10.41
N GLU A 116 7.54 -5.14 -10.65
CA GLU A 116 6.90 -5.10 -11.96
C GLU A 116 7.79 -4.40 -13.00
N ASP A 117 8.42 -3.28 -12.65
CA ASP A 117 9.38 -2.60 -13.53
C ASP A 117 10.60 -3.47 -13.82
N ARG A 118 11.13 -4.17 -12.82
CA ARG A 118 12.23 -5.14 -13.01
C ARG A 118 11.82 -6.31 -13.90
N TYR A 119 10.59 -6.78 -13.75
CA TYR A 119 10.05 -7.87 -14.55
C TYR A 119 9.85 -7.43 -16.01
N ARG A 120 9.22 -6.27 -16.22
CA ARG A 120 9.05 -5.67 -17.56
C ARG A 120 10.39 -5.43 -18.23
N THR A 121 11.35 -4.82 -17.55
CA THR A 121 12.69 -4.56 -18.12
C THR A 121 13.48 -5.83 -18.42
N ARG A 122 13.34 -6.88 -17.60
CA ARG A 122 13.97 -8.19 -17.87
C ARG A 122 13.28 -9.01 -18.96
N HIS A 123 12.02 -8.78 -19.26
CA HIS A 123 11.26 -9.60 -20.21
C HIS A 123 10.87 -8.86 -21.49
N GLN A 124 11.11 -7.54 -21.56
CA GLN A 124 11.02 -6.76 -22.81
C GLN A 124 12.35 -6.68 -23.56
N ARG A 125 13.49 -6.90 -22.89
CA ARG A 125 14.77 -7.08 -23.58
C ARG A 125 14.98 -8.57 -23.85
N PRO A 126 15.30 -8.97 -25.10
CA PRO A 126 15.75 -10.32 -25.37
C PRO A 126 16.96 -10.62 -24.49
N LEU A 127 17.10 -11.88 -24.07
CA LEU A 127 18.33 -12.32 -23.41
C LEU A 127 19.53 -12.03 -24.33
N PRO A 128 20.74 -11.80 -23.80
CA PRO A 128 21.92 -11.53 -24.63
C PRO A 128 22.17 -12.61 -25.71
N GLU A 129 21.83 -13.87 -25.40
CA GLU A 129 21.89 -14.99 -26.34
C GLU A 129 20.85 -14.86 -27.47
N GLU A 130 19.64 -14.38 -27.14
CA GLU A 130 18.58 -14.10 -28.10
C GLU A 130 18.91 -12.87 -28.96
N GLU A 131 19.55 -11.84 -28.39
CA GLU A 131 20.02 -10.68 -29.14
C GLU A 131 21.05 -11.08 -30.21
N LEU A 132 21.99 -11.98 -29.87
CA LEU A 132 22.96 -12.51 -30.82
C LEU A 132 22.30 -13.34 -31.92
N PHE A 133 21.33 -14.19 -31.56
CA PHE A 133 20.58 -14.99 -32.53
C PHE A 133 19.77 -14.09 -33.48
N ILE A 134 19.05 -13.09 -32.95
CA ILE A 134 18.31 -12.11 -33.75
C ILE A 134 19.27 -11.36 -34.69
N ALA A 135 20.43 -10.92 -34.19
CA ALA A 135 21.44 -10.25 -35.02
C ALA A 135 21.97 -11.14 -36.14
N GLN A 136 22.21 -12.44 -35.87
CA GLN A 136 22.65 -13.39 -36.87
C GLN A 136 21.57 -13.64 -37.94
N VAL A 137 20.32 -13.84 -37.53
CA VAL A 137 19.19 -14.00 -38.46
C VAL A 137 19.01 -12.77 -39.34
N LEU A 138 19.08 -11.56 -38.77
CA LEU A 138 18.99 -10.32 -39.54
C LEU A 138 20.13 -10.18 -40.55
N LYS A 139 21.35 -10.60 -40.17
CA LYS A 139 22.50 -10.62 -41.08
C LYS A 139 22.29 -11.60 -42.25
N GLU A 140 21.83 -12.81 -41.98
CA GLU A 140 21.54 -13.81 -43.03
C GLU A 140 20.43 -13.35 -43.97
N VAL A 141 19.38 -12.70 -43.44
CA VAL A 141 18.32 -12.12 -44.26
C VAL A 141 18.86 -10.99 -45.15
N ALA A 142 19.69 -10.11 -44.59
CA ALA A 142 20.30 -9.02 -45.35
C ALA A 142 21.22 -9.53 -46.48
N GLU A 143 22.04 -10.55 -46.21
CA GLU A 143 22.89 -11.19 -47.21
C GLU A 143 22.06 -11.81 -48.34
N ARG A 144 21.00 -12.55 -48.00
CA ARG A 144 20.08 -13.12 -49.01
C ARG A 144 19.38 -12.04 -49.84
N THR A 145 19.00 -10.92 -49.24
CA THR A 145 18.39 -9.81 -50.00
C THR A 145 19.39 -9.16 -50.95
N LEU A 146 20.65 -8.97 -50.54
CA LEU A 146 21.70 -8.43 -51.40
C LEU A 146 22.07 -9.38 -52.53
N GLU A 147 22.11 -10.68 -52.26
CA GLU A 147 22.30 -11.71 -53.29
C GLU A 147 21.14 -11.72 -54.29
N ALA A 148 19.90 -11.59 -53.83
CA ALA A 148 18.74 -11.49 -54.70
C ALA A 148 18.75 -10.20 -55.54
N GLU A 149 19.23 -9.08 -55.02
CA GLU A 149 19.41 -7.84 -55.78
C GLU A 149 20.56 -7.94 -56.79
N ARG A 150 21.67 -8.60 -56.45
CA ARG A 150 22.76 -8.88 -57.40
C ARG A 150 22.36 -9.88 -58.49
N ALA A 151 21.49 -10.83 -58.15
CA ALA A 151 20.99 -11.83 -59.08
C ALA A 151 19.80 -11.31 -59.92
N LYS A 152 19.21 -10.16 -59.57
CA LYS A 152 18.24 -9.49 -60.46
C LYS A 152 19.00 -9.04 -61.71
N PRO A 153 18.67 -9.59 -62.89
CA PRO A 153 19.31 -9.17 -64.12
C PRO A 153 18.98 -7.70 -64.34
N THR A 154 20.02 -6.89 -64.57
CA THR A 154 19.89 -5.53 -65.07
C THR A 154 19.16 -5.62 -66.41
N VAL A 155 17.84 -5.45 -66.38
CA VAL A 155 17.08 -5.20 -67.61
C VAL A 155 17.56 -3.83 -68.06
N LEU A 156 18.49 -3.84 -69.02
CA LEU A 156 18.83 -2.66 -69.79
C LEU A 156 17.52 -2.21 -70.43
N SER A 157 16.87 -1.20 -69.83
CA SER A 157 15.84 -0.41 -70.50
C SER A 157 16.54 0.32 -71.64
N SER A 158 16.70 -0.38 -72.76
CA SER A 158 16.74 0.21 -74.08
C SER A 158 15.31 0.58 -74.44
N GLU A 159 14.86 1.74 -73.97
CA GLU A 159 13.81 2.53 -74.62
C GLU A 159 14.61 3.53 -75.47
N ASP A 160 15.11 3.16 -76.64
CA ASP A 160 14.40 3.24 -77.93
C ASP A 160 13.54 4.50 -78.02
N GLU A 161 14.21 5.61 -78.35
CA GLU A 161 13.62 6.82 -78.91
C GLU A 161 12.94 6.44 -80.24
N SER A 162 11.66 6.06 -80.19
CA SER A 162 10.82 6.02 -81.39
C SER A 162 9.96 7.27 -81.42
N ASP A 163 10.52 8.26 -82.10
CA ASP A 163 9.85 9.40 -82.69
C ASP A 163 8.68 8.92 -83.57
N SER A 164 7.48 9.43 -83.29
CA SER A 164 6.36 9.38 -84.21
C SER A 164 5.45 10.58 -83.95
N GLU A 165 5.73 11.66 -84.68
CA GLU A 165 4.72 12.62 -85.13
C GLU A 165 3.58 11.89 -85.86
N GLU A 166 2.33 12.23 -85.56
CA GLU A 166 1.28 12.57 -86.55
C GLU A 166 -0.09 12.78 -85.87
N GLY A 167 -0.66 13.99 -86.08
CA GLY A 167 -2.09 14.31 -86.19
C GLY A 167 -2.98 14.09 -84.96
N ASP A 168 -4.17 14.66 -84.83
CA ASP A 168 -4.94 15.62 -85.60
C ASP A 168 -6.16 15.98 -84.71
N ASP A 169 -6.78 17.09 -85.04
CA ASP A 169 -7.95 17.77 -84.48
C ASP A 169 -9.04 16.97 -83.74
N GLY A 170 -9.72 17.66 -82.81
CA GLY A 170 -11.10 17.30 -82.49
C GLY A 170 -11.72 17.82 -81.19
N THR A 171 -11.87 19.14 -81.07
CA THR A 171 -13.03 19.88 -80.50
C THR A 171 -13.99 19.21 -79.50
N GLY A 172 -14.28 19.91 -78.40
CA GLY A 172 -15.52 19.69 -77.66
C GLY A 172 -15.70 20.45 -76.33
N ALA A 173 -15.64 21.78 -76.33
CA ALA A 173 -16.35 22.65 -75.38
C ALA A 173 -16.49 24.07 -75.94
#